data_AF-A0A839FR51-F1
#
_entry.id   AF-A0A839FR51-F1
#
_cell.length_a   1.000
_cell.length_b   1.000
_cell.length_c   1.000
_cell.angle_alpha   90.00
_cell.angle_beta   90.00
_cell.angle_gamma   90.00
#
_symmetry.space_group_name_H-M   'P 1'
#
loop_
_entity.id
_entity.type
_entity.pdbx_description
1 polymer ?
#
loop_
_entity_poly.entity_id
_entity_poly.type
_entity_poly.pdbx_seq_one_letter_code
_entity_poly.pdbx_strand_id
1 'polypeptide(L)'
;MATDDKRARSRNVDRFEMRERWATIQEIAQLYSMSDATVRKKVASGEWPSHQQGKTRRFSPDDQQRIEDMWESTRPDRIETREEKKARRARRERLLKDVSWRIP
;
A
#
# COMPACT_ATOMS: atom_id res chain seq x y z
N MET A 1 23.66 27.01 27.76
CA MET A 1 23.46 25.66 27.19
C MET A 1 21.99 25.30 27.41
N ALA A 2 21.16 25.47 26.38
CA ALA A 2 19.74 25.09 26.44
C ALA A 2 19.57 23.80 25.63
N THR A 3 18.99 22.81 26.28
CA THR A 3 18.73 21.45 25.81
C THR A 3 17.90 21.46 24.53
N ASP A 4 18.45 20.82 23.49
CA ASP A 4 17.84 20.52 22.20
C ASP A 4 16.64 19.59 22.41
N ASP A 5 15.46 20.19 22.60
CA ASP A 5 14.17 19.49 22.66
C ASP A 5 13.85 18.92 21.27
N LYS A 6 14.45 17.78 20.91
CA LYS A 6 14.09 16.97 19.74
C LYS A 6 12.75 16.27 19.95
N ARG A 7 11.73 17.01 20.38
CA ARG A 7 10.36 16.52 20.40
C ARG A 7 9.96 16.27 18.96
N ALA A 8 9.92 14.99 18.60
CA ALA A 8 9.52 14.49 17.30
C ALA A 8 8.29 15.26 16.82
N ARG A 9 8.50 16.24 15.94
CA ARG A 9 7.42 16.85 15.19
C ARG A 9 6.83 15.69 14.41
N SER A 10 5.69 15.18 14.87
CA SER A 10 4.79 14.41 14.03
C SER A 10 4.42 15.35 12.90
N ARG A 11 5.26 15.39 11.86
CA ARG A 11 4.94 16.10 10.63
C ARG A 11 3.69 15.38 10.17
N ASN A 12 2.59 16.12 10.10
CA ASN A 12 1.43 15.66 9.36
C ASN A 12 1.97 15.41 7.95
N VAL A 13 2.10 14.14 7.59
CA VAL A 13 2.75 13.75 6.34
C VAL A 13 1.79 14.12 5.24
N ASP A 14 2.03 15.26 4.60
CA ASP A 14 1.21 15.70 3.49
C ASP A 14 1.45 14.79 2.28
N ARG A 15 0.35 14.28 1.72
CA ARG A 15 0.39 13.32 0.61
C ARG A 15 0.98 13.95 -0.65
N PHE A 16 0.78 15.25 -0.89
CA PHE A 16 1.34 15.94 -2.05
C PHE A 16 2.84 16.14 -1.90
N GLU A 17 3.32 16.58 -0.74
CA GLU A 17 4.75 16.75 -0.49
C GLU A 17 5.54 15.43 -0.56
N MET A 18 4.91 14.31 -0.21
CA MET A 18 5.51 12.97 -0.32
C MET A 18 5.79 12.59 -1.78
N ARG A 19 4.87 12.92 -2.68
CA ARG A 19 4.97 12.57 -4.11
C ARG A 19 6.10 13.29 -4.83
N GLU A 20 6.70 14.32 -4.25
CA GLU A 20 7.85 15.02 -4.84
C GLU A 20 9.20 14.45 -4.37
N ARG A 21 9.21 13.52 -3.42
CA ARG A 21 10.45 12.99 -2.82
C ARG A 21 10.42 11.50 -2.61
N TRP A 22 11.61 10.96 -2.33
CA TRP A 22 11.74 9.55 -1.95
C TRP A 22 11.26 9.34 -0.52
N ALA A 23 10.28 8.46 -0.34
CA ALA A 23 9.70 8.14 0.96
C ALA A 23 10.36 6.91 1.59
N THR A 24 10.39 6.87 2.92
CA THR A 24 10.83 5.73 3.72
C THR A 24 9.65 4.83 4.13
N ILE A 25 9.94 3.65 4.65
CA ILE A 25 8.91 2.74 5.19
C ILE A 25 8.06 3.41 6.28
N GLN A 26 8.68 4.17 7.19
CA GLN A 26 7.99 4.83 8.29
C GLN A 26 7.01 5.90 7.79
N GLU A 27 7.44 6.66 6.79
CA GLU A 27 6.62 7.68 6.15
C GLU A 27 5.40 7.10 5.45
N ILE A 28 5.57 6.00 4.70
CA ILE A 28 4.46 5.27 4.08
C ILE A 28 3.54 4.66 5.14
N ALA A 29 4.10 4.08 6.20
CA ALA A 29 3.32 3.52 7.30
C ALA A 29 2.43 4.59 7.95
N GLN A 30 2.95 5.79 8.17
CA GLN A 30 2.17 6.93 8.68
C GLN A 30 1.08 7.36 7.69
N LEU A 31 1.41 7.50 6.41
CA LEU A 31 0.46 7.95 5.37
C LEU A 31 -0.79 7.06 5.27
N TYR A 32 -0.61 5.74 5.39
CA TYR A 32 -1.71 4.77 5.30
C TYR A 32 -2.21 4.29 6.67
N SER A 33 -1.73 4.89 7.77
CA SER A 33 -2.06 4.47 9.15
C SER A 33 -1.86 2.96 9.39
N MET A 34 -0.75 2.41 8.89
CA MET A 34 -0.36 1.02 9.03
C MET A 34 0.90 0.89 9.89
N SER A 35 1.22 -0.33 10.34
CA SER A 35 2.50 -0.60 11.01
C SER A 35 3.65 -0.75 10.01
N ASP A 36 4.87 -0.36 10.40
CA ASP A 36 6.10 -0.60 9.64
C ASP A 36 6.26 -2.07 9.23
N ALA A 37 5.88 -2.99 10.13
CA ALA A 37 5.95 -4.43 9.88
C ALA A 37 5.02 -4.85 8.73
N THR A 38 3.82 -4.27 8.68
CA THR A 38 2.87 -4.52 7.58
C THR A 38 3.42 -4.03 6.25
N VAL A 39 3.98 -2.81 6.21
CA VAL A 39 4.60 -2.26 4.99
C VAL A 39 5.77 -3.13 4.53
N ARG A 40 6.65 -3.56 5.45
CA ARG A 40 7.75 -4.49 5.14
C ARG A 40 7.24 -5.81 4.59
N LYS A 41 6.16 -6.36 5.14
CA LYS A 41 5.56 -7.60 4.65
C LYS A 41 5.02 -7.45 3.22
N LYS A 42 4.32 -6.35 2.93
CA LYS A 42 3.81 -6.05 1.57
C LYS A 42 4.94 -5.88 0.54
N VAL A 43 6.04 -5.26 0.95
CA VAL A 43 7.24 -5.17 0.10
C VAL A 43 7.89 -6.54 -0.08
N ALA A 44 8.03 -7.32 0.99
CA ALA A 44 8.65 -8.65 0.93
C ALA A 44 7.83 -9.64 0.10
N SER A 45 6.50 -9.52 0.08
CA SER A 45 5.63 -10.32 -0.79
C SER A 45 5.60 -9.83 -2.24
N GLY A 46 6.28 -8.72 -2.56
CA GLY A 46 6.25 -8.10 -3.89
C GLY A 46 4.93 -7.40 -4.22
N GLU A 47 4.04 -7.20 -3.24
CA GLU A 47 2.77 -6.50 -3.43
C GLU A 47 3.03 -5.01 -3.65
N TRP A 48 3.95 -4.41 -2.88
CA TRP A 48 4.29 -3.00 -2.98
C TRP A 48 5.67 -2.80 -3.62
N PRO A 49 5.77 -1.98 -4.68
CA PRO A 49 7.05 -1.68 -5.31
C PRO A 49 7.94 -0.91 -4.34
N SER A 50 9.23 -1.20 -4.36
CA SER A 50 10.24 -0.48 -3.56
C SER A 50 11.61 -0.60 -4.20
N HIS A 51 12.46 0.38 -3.93
CA HIS A 51 13.86 0.36 -4.33
C HIS A 51 14.78 0.23 -3.11
N GLN A 52 15.88 -0.49 -3.31
CA GLN A 52 16.95 -0.56 -2.33
C GLN A 52 17.96 0.57 -2.59
N GLN A 53 18.08 1.49 -1.64
CA GLN A 53 19.12 2.52 -1.62
C GLN A 53 20.06 2.23 -0.44
N GLY A 54 21.21 1.62 -0.76
CA GLY A 54 22.15 1.12 0.23
C GLY A 54 21.53 0.04 1.12
N LYS A 55 21.49 0.29 2.43
CA LYS A 55 20.89 -0.61 3.43
C LYS A 55 19.41 -0.32 3.70
N THR A 56 18.85 0.70 3.06
CA THR A 56 17.48 1.16 3.31
C THR A 56 16.58 0.92 2.12
N ARG A 57 15.32 0.54 2.37
CA ARG A 57 14.28 0.53 1.35
C ARG A 57 13.60 1.88 1.29
N ARG A 58 13.39 2.36 0.07
CA ARG A 58 12.72 3.63 -0.21
C ARG A 58 11.76 3.48 -1.38
N PHE A 59 10.83 4.42 -1.46
CA PHE A 59 9.76 4.45 -2.45
C PHE A 59 9.94 5.70 -3.30
N SER A 60 10.13 5.51 -4.60
CA SER A 60 10.14 6.63 -5.55
C SER A 60 8.74 7.26 -5.64
N PRO A 61 8.61 8.49 -6.16
CA PRO A 61 7.30 9.07 -6.51
C PRO A 61 6.39 8.12 -7.30
N ASP A 62 6.92 7.44 -8.32
CA ASP A 62 6.17 6.48 -9.12
C ASP A 62 5.68 5.27 -8.31
N ASP A 63 6.52 4.76 -7.39
CA ASP A 63 6.13 3.67 -6.50
C ASP A 63 5.01 4.10 -5.57
N GLN A 64 5.10 5.32 -5.04
CA GLN A 64 4.08 5.88 -4.15
C GLN A 64 2.73 6.00 -4.86
N GLN A 65 2.73 6.46 -6.11
CA GLN A 65 1.50 6.53 -6.92
C GLN A 65 0.91 5.13 -7.14
N ARG A 66 1.73 4.14 -7.50
CA ARG A 66 1.24 2.75 -7.68
C ARG A 66 0.68 2.17 -6.39
N ILE A 67 1.35 2.42 -5.26
CA ILE A 67 0.88 1.97 -3.93
C ILE A 67 -0.48 2.58 -3.62
N GLU A 68 -0.67 3.85 -3.95
CA GLU A 68 -1.94 4.54 -3.76
C GLU A 68 -3.05 3.93 -4.63
N ASP A 69 -2.83 3.74 -5.92
CA ASP A 69 -3.82 3.14 -6.83
C ASP A 69 -4.24 1.73 -6.34
N MET A 70 -3.27 0.94 -5.89
CA MET A 70 -3.51 -0.38 -5.30
C MET A 70 -4.28 -0.29 -3.98
N TRP A 71 -3.90 0.65 -3.10
CA TRP A 71 -4.54 0.84 -1.80
C TRP A 71 -5.99 1.30 -1.96
N GLU A 72 -6.28 2.26 -2.83
CA GLU A 72 -7.64 2.74 -3.10
C GLU A 72 -8.55 1.63 -3.68
N SER A 73 -7.95 0.70 -4.41
CA SER A 73 -8.64 -0.49 -4.91
C SER A 73 -8.96 -1.52 -3.82
N THR A 74 -8.22 -1.52 -2.71
CA THR A 74 -8.32 -2.52 -1.63
C THR A 74 -8.69 -1.94 -0.28
N ARG A 75 -9.09 -0.66 -0.24
CA ARG A 75 -9.45 0.06 0.99
C ARG A 75 -10.52 -0.71 1.78
N PRO A 76 -10.27 -1.06 3.06
CA PRO A 76 -11.19 -1.87 3.85
C PRO A 76 -12.54 -1.19 4.11
N ASP A 77 -12.54 0.14 4.08
CA ASP A 77 -13.64 1.07 4.29
C ASP A 77 -14.38 1.43 2.99
N ARG A 78 -13.91 0.97 1.82
CA ARG A 78 -14.57 1.22 0.55
C ARG A 78 -15.86 0.41 0.46
N ILE A 79 -17.00 1.09 0.40
CA ILE A 79 -18.29 0.46 0.15
C ILE A 79 -18.31 -0.03 -1.31
N GLU A 80 -18.12 -1.33 -1.52
CA GLU A 80 -18.29 -1.96 -2.83
C GLU A 80 -19.72 -1.68 -3.35
N THR A 81 -19.81 -1.13 -4.56
CA THR A 81 -21.09 -0.93 -5.25
C THR A 81 -21.75 -2.29 -5.54
N ARG A 82 -23.07 -2.26 -5.77
CA ARG A 82 -23.83 -3.47 -6.13
C ARG A 82 -23.29 -4.12 -7.42
N GLU A 83 -22.79 -3.32 -8.35
CA GLU A 83 -22.22 -3.77 -9.63
C GLU A 83 -20.88 -4.48 -9.43
N GLU A 84 -19.99 -3.91 -8.61
CA GLU A 84 -18.69 -4.53 -8.26
C GLU A 84 -18.90 -5.87 -7.52
N LYS A 85 -19.87 -5.94 -6.60
CA LYS A 85 -20.26 -7.20 -5.95
C LYS A 85 -20.73 -8.25 -6.95
N LYS A 86 -21.57 -7.85 -7.91
CA LYS A 86 -22.06 -8.72 -8.98
C LYS A 86 -20.91 -9.20 -9.87
N ALA A 87 -20.01 -8.31 -10.25
CA ALA A 87 -18.82 -8.61 -11.05
C ALA A 87 -17.86 -9.58 -10.33
N ARG A 88 -17.61 -9.36 -9.04
CA ARG A 88 -16.78 -10.25 -8.21
C ARG A 88 -17.39 -11.65 -8.11
N ARG A 89 -18.70 -11.75 -7.89
CA ARG A 89 -19.42 -13.03 -7.84
C ARG A 89 -19.36 -13.75 -9.19
N ALA A 90 -19.60 -13.04 -10.30
CA ALA A 90 -19.52 -13.60 -11.64
C ALA A 90 -18.11 -14.11 -11.99
N ARG A 91 -17.07 -13.37 -11.61
CA ARG A 91 -15.67 -13.79 -11.79
C ARG A 91 -15.36 -15.06 -10.98
N ARG A 92 -15.82 -15.12 -9.73
CA ARG A 92 -15.66 -16.31 -8.87
C ARG A 92 -16.39 -17.52 -9.45
N GLU A 93 -17.61 -17.35 -9.93
CA GLU A 93 -18.40 -18.42 -10.55
C GLU A 93 -17.75 -18.94 -11.84
N ARG A 94 -17.20 -18.05 -12.67
CA ARG A 94 -16.46 -18.43 -13.88
C ARG A 94 -15.22 -19.26 -13.53
N LEU A 95 -14.41 -18.81 -12.57
CA LEU A 95 -13.22 -19.54 -12.13
C LEU A 95 -13.57 -20.92 -11.54
N LEU A 96 -14.66 -21.03 -10.77
CA LEU A 96 -15.12 -22.31 -10.23
C LEU A 96 -15.61 -23.27 -11.34
N LYS A 97 -16.30 -22.74 -12.35
CA LYS A 97 -16.71 -23.52 -13.53
C LYS A 97 -15.50 -23.99 -14.34
N ASP A 98 -14.49 -23.15 -14.55
CA ASP A 98 -13.27 -23.55 -15.27
C ASP A 98 -12.46 -24.62 -14.49
N VAL A 99 -12.45 -24.55 -13.16
CA VAL A 99 -11.78 -25.55 -12.31
C VAL A 99 -12.56 -26.86 -12.25
N SER A 100 -13.90 -26.84 -12.30
CA SER A 100 -14.73 -28.05 -12.22
C SER A 100 -14.63 -28.96 -13.46
N TRP A 101 -14.09 -28.48 -14.58
CA TRP A 101 -13.82 -29.30 -15.78
C TRP A 101 -12.47 -30.01 -15.74
N ARG A 102 -11.62 -29.74 -14.74
CA ARG A 102 -10.23 -30.22 -14.64
C ARG A 102 -10.01 -31.20 -13.48
N ILE A 103 -11.02 -31.97 -13.13
CA ILE A 103 -10.92 -33.09 -12.20
C ILE A 103 -11.49 -34.31 -12.95
N PRO A 104 -10.66 -35.32 -13.31
CA PRO A 104 -11.12 -36.55 -13.93
C PRO A 104 -12.01 -37.37 -13.00
#